data_AF-A0A8D9HZS5-F1
#
_entry.id   AF-A0A8D9HZS5-F1
#
_cell.length_a   1.000
_cell.length_b   1.000
_cell.length_c   1.000
_cell.angle_alpha   90.00
_cell.angle_beta   90.00
_cell.angle_gamma   90.00
#
_symmetry.space_group_name_H-M   'P 1'
#
loop_
_entity.id
_entity.type
_entity.pdbx_description
1 polymer ?
#
loop_
_entity_poly.entity_id
_entity_poly.type
_entity_poly.pdbx_seq_one_letter_code
_entity_poly.pdbx_strand_id
1 'polypeptide(L)'
;MLAEIDGLSDSSQDLFIIGASNRPELIDPALLRPGRFDKLLYVGVNADAVLKALTREFKLSDKDVSLYSVAKKCPSTFTGADMYALCADAWFQAAKRKVLNSDSEDSVPEDDPDSVVVEYVDFIKVQPLSTMDQQLSPSLSISELKKYEALRDQFEDRSS
;
A
#
# COMPACT_ATOMS: atom_id res chain seq x y z
N MET A 1 -10.96 7.47 26.96
CA MET A 1 -9.66 6.91 26.54
C MET A 1 -8.86 6.36 27.72
N LEU A 2 -8.00 7.11 28.42
CA LEU A 2 -7.10 6.53 29.46
C LEU A 2 -7.85 5.78 30.58
N ALA A 3 -8.87 6.40 31.18
CA ALA A 3 -9.67 5.79 32.24
C ALA A 3 -10.54 4.61 31.75
N GLU A 4 -10.80 4.52 30.46
CA GLU A 4 -11.58 3.42 29.88
C GLU A 4 -10.70 2.20 29.62
N ILE A 5 -9.47 2.39 29.14
CA ILE A 5 -8.49 1.30 28.94
C ILE A 5 -8.19 0.62 30.28
N ASP A 6 -8.00 1.40 31.35
CA ASP A 6 -7.77 0.87 32.69
C ASP A 6 -9.00 0.13 33.28
N GLY A 7 -10.22 0.49 32.86
CA GLY A 7 -11.45 -0.17 33.32
C GLY A 7 -11.79 -1.48 32.60
N LEU A 8 -11.12 -1.78 31.49
CA LEU A 8 -11.40 -2.95 30.65
C LEU A 8 -10.63 -4.20 31.08
N SER A 9 -9.51 -4.04 31.80
CA SER A 9 -8.72 -5.16 32.33
C SER A 9 -9.43 -5.98 33.41
N ASP A 10 -10.49 -5.45 34.02
CA ASP A 10 -11.32 -6.13 35.04
C ASP A 10 -12.52 -6.90 34.44
N SER A 11 -12.71 -6.86 33.12
CA SER A 11 -13.82 -7.55 32.44
C SER A 11 -13.42 -8.97 32.00
N SER A 12 -14.32 -9.94 32.11
CA SER A 12 -14.06 -11.37 31.81
C SER A 12 -13.98 -11.70 30.31
N GLN A 13 -13.70 -10.72 29.44
CA GLN A 13 -13.60 -10.90 28.00
C GLN A 13 -12.22 -10.46 27.49
N ASP A 14 -11.62 -11.29 26.64
CA ASP A 14 -10.35 -10.98 25.99
C ASP A 14 -10.56 -9.86 24.96
N LEU A 15 -10.25 -8.63 25.35
CA LEU A 15 -10.32 -7.45 24.49
C LEU A 15 -8.93 -7.02 24.01
N PHE A 16 -8.78 -6.85 22.69
CA PHE A 16 -7.58 -6.31 22.07
C PHE A 16 -7.85 -4.90 21.53
N ILE A 17 -6.96 -3.96 21.83
CA ILE A 17 -7.03 -2.58 21.32
C ILE A 17 -5.87 -2.38 20.35
N ILE A 18 -6.19 -1.97 19.12
CA ILE A 18 -5.21 -1.66 18.08
C ILE A 18 -5.34 -0.18 17.72
N GLY A 19 -4.22 0.54 17.75
CA GLY A 19 -4.12 1.92 17.29
C GLY A 19 -3.14 2.03 16.12
N ALA A 20 -3.39 2.98 15.22
CA ALA A 20 -2.49 3.33 14.13
C ALA A 20 -2.22 4.84 14.15
N SER A 21 -0.95 5.25 13.97
CA SER A 21 -0.56 6.66 13.95
C SER A 21 0.61 6.89 13.00
N ASN A 22 0.49 7.92 12.15
CA ASN A 22 1.60 8.43 11.34
C ASN A 22 2.42 9.50 12.07
N ARG A 23 2.08 9.83 13.33
CA ARG A 23 2.78 10.83 14.15
C ARG A 23 3.09 10.27 15.54
N PRO A 24 3.93 9.23 15.62
CA PRO A 24 4.26 8.57 16.89
C PRO A 24 4.91 9.51 17.91
N GLU A 25 5.59 10.57 17.46
CA GLU A 25 6.19 11.60 18.32
C GLU A 25 5.15 12.43 19.10
N LEU A 26 3.89 12.42 18.67
CA LEU A 26 2.79 13.13 19.32
C LEU A 26 1.98 12.26 20.30
N ILE A 27 2.33 10.98 20.43
CA ILE A 27 1.62 10.07 21.34
C ILE A 27 2.03 10.39 22.78
N ASP A 28 1.03 10.57 23.65
CA ASP A 28 1.26 10.77 25.08
C ASP A 28 2.02 9.58 25.69
N PRO A 29 3.19 9.77 26.34
CA PRO A 29 3.92 8.69 27.00
C PRO A 29 3.10 7.89 28.02
N ALA A 30 2.05 8.46 28.62
CA ALA A 30 1.16 7.74 29.52
C ALA A 30 0.40 6.61 28.82
N LEU A 31 0.13 6.72 27.52
CA LEU A 31 -0.53 5.69 26.71
C LEU A 31 0.38 4.50 26.39
N LEU A 32 1.70 4.69 26.46
CA LEU A 32 2.73 3.69 26.14
C LEU A 32 3.18 2.87 27.36
N ARG A 33 2.51 3.03 28.50
CA ARG A 33 2.81 2.26 29.72
C ARG A 33 2.31 0.81 29.60
N PRO A 34 2.95 -0.15 30.28
CA PRO A 34 2.50 -1.54 30.34
C PRO A 34 1.00 -1.67 30.63
N GLY A 35 0.32 -2.57 29.92
CA GLY A 35 -1.14 -2.78 30.00
C GLY A 35 -1.99 -1.85 29.14
N ARG A 36 -1.37 -0.95 28.35
CA ARG A 36 -2.05 -0.05 27.41
C ARG A 36 -1.54 -0.30 25.97
N PHE A 37 -1.00 0.70 25.27
CA PHE A 37 -0.33 0.51 23.99
C PHE A 37 1.15 0.13 24.21
N ASP A 38 1.38 -0.95 24.93
CA ASP A 38 2.72 -1.43 25.32
C ASP A 38 3.37 -2.35 24.28
N LYS A 39 2.62 -2.76 23.24
CA LYS A 39 3.13 -3.44 22.04
C LYS A 39 3.12 -2.48 20.87
N LEU A 40 4.31 -2.04 20.45
CA LEU A 40 4.51 -1.17 19.29
C LEU A 40 4.97 -2.00 18.09
N LEU A 41 4.32 -1.80 16.95
CA LEU A 41 4.68 -2.44 15.68
C LEU A 41 4.95 -1.37 14.63
N TYR A 42 6.15 -1.38 14.06
CA TYR A 42 6.47 -0.56 12.91
C TYR A 42 6.00 -1.22 11.61
N VAL A 43 5.22 -0.48 10.82
CA VAL A 43 4.79 -0.92 9.48
C VAL A 43 5.56 -0.12 8.43
N GLY A 44 6.56 -0.77 7.85
CA GLY A 44 7.42 -0.18 6.82
C GLY A 44 6.84 -0.26 5.41
N VAL A 45 7.60 0.31 4.47
CA VAL A 45 7.30 0.22 3.03
C VAL A 45 7.69 -1.17 2.50
N ASN A 46 6.76 -1.88 1.87
CA ASN A 46 7.03 -3.14 1.17
C ASN A 46 6.24 -3.22 -0.14
N ALA A 47 6.85 -2.78 -1.23
CA ALA A 47 6.21 -2.71 -2.54
C ALA A 47 5.72 -4.07 -3.07
N ASP A 48 6.53 -5.13 -2.95
CA ASP A 48 6.19 -6.45 -3.52
C ASP A 48 4.98 -7.08 -2.81
N ALA A 49 4.96 -7.06 -1.47
CA ALA A 49 3.84 -7.60 -0.71
C ALA A 49 2.55 -6.82 -0.96
N VAL A 50 2.64 -5.49 -1.05
CA VAL A 50 1.47 -4.63 -1.30
C VAL A 50 0.94 -4.83 -2.71
N LEU A 51 1.80 -4.87 -3.74
CA LEU A 51 1.36 -5.14 -5.11
C LEU A 51 0.64 -6.48 -5.22
N LYS A 52 1.20 -7.56 -4.66
CA LYS A 52 0.55 -8.88 -4.63
C LYS A 52 -0.84 -8.84 -4.00
N ALA A 53 -1.00 -8.09 -2.90
CA ALA A 53 -2.29 -7.95 -2.22
C ALA A 53 -3.29 -7.14 -3.06
N LEU A 54 -2.85 -6.04 -3.65
CA LEU A 54 -3.69 -5.13 -4.44
C LEU A 54 -4.13 -5.72 -5.78
N THR A 55 -3.28 -6.54 -6.41
CA THR A 55 -3.59 -7.18 -7.70
C THR A 55 -4.25 -8.54 -7.54
N ARG A 56 -4.68 -8.95 -6.32
CA ARG A 56 -5.26 -10.29 -6.10
C ARG A 56 -6.52 -10.53 -6.93
N GLU A 57 -7.33 -9.50 -7.11
CA GLU A 57 -8.57 -9.56 -7.90
C GLU A 57 -8.34 -9.16 -9.36
N PHE A 58 -7.09 -8.84 -9.77
CA PHE A 58 -6.80 -8.45 -11.14
C PHE A 58 -6.57 -9.69 -11.99
N LYS A 59 -7.13 -9.71 -13.19
CA LYS A 59 -6.75 -10.68 -14.21
C LYS A 59 -5.43 -10.26 -14.86
N LEU A 60 -4.33 -10.70 -14.28
CA LEU A 60 -2.99 -10.43 -14.82
C LEU A 60 -2.70 -11.34 -16.03
N SER A 61 -1.99 -10.83 -17.04
CA SER A 61 -1.48 -11.69 -18.12
C SER A 61 -0.46 -12.70 -17.57
N ASP A 62 -0.79 -14.00 -17.66
CA ASP A 62 -0.01 -15.13 -17.12
C ASP A 62 1.42 -15.22 -17.65
N LYS A 63 1.73 -14.58 -18.79
CA LYS A 63 3.04 -14.69 -19.45
C LYS A 63 3.97 -13.51 -19.18
N ASP A 64 3.46 -12.37 -18.69
CA ASP A 64 4.20 -11.11 -18.81
C ASP A 64 4.28 -10.26 -17.53
N VAL A 65 3.43 -10.47 -16.53
CA VAL A 65 3.40 -9.59 -15.34
C VAL A 65 4.25 -10.13 -14.19
N SER A 66 5.51 -9.72 -14.15
CA SER A 66 6.34 -9.87 -12.95
C SER A 66 6.12 -8.70 -11.97
N LEU A 67 5.31 -8.91 -10.93
CA LEU A 67 5.07 -7.92 -9.87
C LEU A 67 6.36 -7.51 -9.15
N TYR A 68 7.31 -8.43 -9.02
CA TYR A 68 8.65 -8.11 -8.51
C TYR A 68 9.38 -7.10 -9.40
N SER A 69 9.29 -7.26 -10.72
CA SER A 69 9.89 -6.33 -11.68
C SER A 69 9.18 -4.97 -11.68
N VAL A 70 7.86 -4.94 -11.43
CA VAL A 70 7.11 -3.69 -11.23
C VAL A 70 7.59 -3.00 -9.95
N ALA A 71 7.61 -3.71 -8.82
CA ALA A 71 8.06 -3.21 -7.52
C ALA A 71 9.47 -2.60 -7.58
N LYS A 72 10.41 -3.27 -8.26
CA LYS A 72 11.80 -2.81 -8.39
C LYS A 72 11.95 -1.49 -9.14
N LYS A 73 10.98 -1.14 -10.00
CA LYS A 73 10.97 0.12 -10.74
C LYS A 73 10.27 1.25 -9.98
N CYS A 74 9.54 0.94 -8.92
CA CYS A 74 8.95 1.95 -8.06
C CYS A 74 10.02 2.57 -7.14
N PRO A 75 9.91 3.87 -6.84
CA PRO A 75 10.74 4.49 -5.81
C PRO A 75 10.63 3.75 -4.47
N SER A 76 11.75 3.63 -3.75
CA SER A 76 11.77 2.98 -2.43
C SER A 76 10.91 3.69 -1.38
N THR A 77 10.45 4.91 -1.67
CA THR A 77 9.59 5.71 -0.80
C THR A 77 8.10 5.58 -1.12
N PHE A 78 7.71 4.78 -2.13
CA PHE A 78 6.29 4.55 -2.41
C PHE A 78 5.62 3.84 -1.25
N THR A 79 4.60 4.46 -0.67
CA THR A 79 3.79 3.86 0.39
C THR A 79 2.73 2.93 -0.17
N GLY A 80 1.96 2.27 0.71
CA GLY A 80 0.82 1.47 0.29
C GLY A 80 -0.22 2.27 -0.52
N ALA A 81 -0.38 3.55 -0.22
CA ALA A 81 -1.28 4.44 -0.98
C ALA A 81 -0.75 4.72 -2.39
N ASP A 82 0.56 4.95 -2.54
CA ASP A 82 1.18 5.17 -3.85
C ASP A 82 1.09 3.91 -4.72
N MET A 83 1.26 2.73 -4.11
CA MET A 83 1.08 1.44 -4.79
C MET A 83 -0.37 1.19 -5.19
N TYR A 84 -1.34 1.60 -4.37
CA TYR A 84 -2.75 1.56 -4.72
C TYR A 84 -3.03 2.42 -5.96
N ALA A 85 -2.54 3.66 -5.97
CA ALA A 85 -2.71 4.56 -7.11
C ALA A 85 -2.09 3.96 -8.38
N LEU A 86 -0.88 3.41 -8.29
CA LEU A 86 -0.23 2.70 -9.40
C LEU A 86 -1.09 1.55 -9.95
N CYS A 87 -1.63 0.69 -9.08
CA CYS A 87 -2.47 -0.43 -9.50
C CYS A 87 -3.79 0.04 -10.13
N ALA A 88 -4.44 1.05 -9.54
CA ALA A 88 -5.69 1.60 -10.04
C ALA A 88 -5.52 2.20 -11.45
N ASP A 89 -4.46 2.99 -11.63
CA ASP A 89 -4.15 3.60 -12.92
C ASP A 89 -3.73 2.55 -13.96
N ALA A 90 -2.95 1.53 -13.57
CA ALA A 90 -2.59 0.43 -14.47
C ALA A 90 -3.84 -0.34 -14.94
N TRP A 91 -4.77 -0.61 -14.03
CA TRP A 91 -6.05 -1.22 -14.39
C TRP A 91 -6.84 -0.33 -15.35
N PHE A 92 -6.88 0.98 -15.11
CA PHE A 92 -7.55 1.93 -16.01
C PHE A 92 -6.91 1.97 -17.40
N GLN A 93 -5.58 1.89 -17.51
CA GLN A 93 -4.88 1.79 -18.80
C GLN A 93 -5.25 0.49 -19.54
N ALA A 94 -5.38 -0.63 -18.83
CA ALA A 94 -5.82 -1.90 -19.41
C ALA A 94 -7.27 -1.82 -19.90
N ALA A 95 -8.17 -1.24 -19.10
CA ALA A 95 -9.57 -1.05 -19.48
C ALA A 95 -9.69 -0.14 -20.72
N LYS A 96 -8.96 0.98 -20.75
CA LYS A 96 -8.90 1.88 -21.91
C LYS A 96 -8.39 1.17 -23.16
N ARG A 97 -7.37 0.33 -23.04
CA ARG A 97 -6.81 -0.47 -24.15
C ARG A 97 -7.84 -1.45 -24.70
N LYS A 98 -8.62 -2.11 -23.83
CA LYS A 98 -9.70 -3.02 -24.25
C LYS A 98 -10.74 -2.28 -25.11
N VAL A 99 -11.23 -1.14 -24.64
CA VAL A 99 -12.26 -0.34 -25.35
C VAL A 99 -11.77 0.12 -26.73
N LEU A 100 -10.53 0.61 -26.81
CA LEU A 100 -9.95 1.05 -28.10
C LEU A 100 -9.77 -0.10 -29.10
N ASN A 101 -9.48 -1.31 -28.60
CA ASN A 101 -9.34 -2.48 -29.46
C ASN A 101 -10.70 -3.02 -29.92
N SER A 102 -11.76 -2.95 -29.10
CA SER A 102 -13.10 -3.37 -29.51
C SER A 102 -13.71 -2.50 -30.60
N ASP A 103 -13.33 -1.22 -30.71
CA ASP A 103 -13.78 -0.35 -31.81
C ASP A 103 -13.15 -0.72 -33.18
N SER A 104 -12.16 -1.63 -33.18
CA SER A 104 -11.43 -2.08 -34.39
C SER A 104 -12.03 -3.35 -35.00
N GLU A 105 -12.85 -4.09 -34.25
CA GLU A 105 -13.51 -5.32 -34.68
C GLU A 105 -15.03 -5.09 -34.61
N ASP A 106 -15.78 -5.32 -35.69
CA ASP A 106 -17.25 -5.11 -35.81
C ASP A 106 -18.12 -5.98 -34.84
N SER A 107 -17.57 -6.42 -33.71
CA SER A 107 -18.26 -7.18 -32.67
C SER A 107 -18.73 -6.28 -31.53
N VAL A 108 -19.98 -6.48 -31.10
CA VAL A 108 -20.58 -5.79 -29.95
C VAL A 108 -19.69 -5.94 -28.72
N PRO A 109 -19.26 -4.84 -28.06
CA PRO A 109 -18.47 -4.95 -26.84
C PRO A 109 -19.31 -5.64 -25.77
N GLU A 110 -18.91 -6.82 -25.33
CA GLU A 110 -19.32 -7.30 -24.01
C GLU A 110 -18.63 -6.40 -22.99
N ASP A 111 -19.42 -5.49 -22.41
CA ASP A 111 -19.03 -4.52 -21.39
C ASP A 111 -18.87 -5.22 -20.03
N ASP A 112 -18.11 -6.31 -20.03
CA ASP A 112 -17.78 -7.09 -18.86
C ASP A 112 -16.46 -6.57 -18.25
N PRO A 113 -16.49 -5.91 -17.08
CA PRO A 113 -15.28 -5.47 -16.39
C PRO A 113 -14.38 -6.63 -15.95
N ASP A 114 -14.91 -7.85 -15.77
CA ASP A 114 -14.12 -9.03 -15.35
C ASP A 114 -13.24 -9.59 -16.49
N SER A 115 -13.42 -9.10 -17.71
CA SER A 115 -12.60 -9.48 -18.85
C SER A 115 -11.37 -8.57 -19.07
N VAL A 116 -11.19 -7.52 -18.26
CA VAL A 116 -10.02 -6.63 -18.36
C VAL A 116 -8.75 -7.39 -17.95
N VAL A 117 -7.88 -7.66 -18.93
CA VAL A 117 -6.57 -8.29 -18.68
C VAL A 117 -5.51 -7.19 -18.52
N VAL A 118 -4.92 -7.11 -17.33
CA VAL A 118 -3.84 -6.15 -17.03
C VAL A 118 -2.51 -6.74 -17.45
N GLU A 119 -1.76 -5.98 -18.26
CA GLU A 119 -0.45 -6.37 -18.78
C GLU A 119 0.67 -5.56 -18.14
N TYR A 120 1.91 -6.03 -18.29
CA TYR A 120 3.08 -5.35 -17.73
C TYR A 120 3.23 -3.91 -18.25
N VAL A 121 2.90 -3.70 -19.53
CA VAL A 121 2.95 -2.39 -20.17
C VAL A 121 2.01 -1.38 -19.50
N ASP A 122 0.90 -1.82 -18.92
CA ASP A 122 -0.06 -0.94 -18.27
C ASP A 122 0.50 -0.38 -16.96
N PHE A 123 1.27 -1.18 -16.21
CA PHE A 123 2.04 -0.68 -15.06
C PHE A 123 3.15 0.27 -15.50
N ILE A 124 3.89 -0.09 -16.55
CA ILE A 124 5.03 0.72 -17.00
C ILE A 124 4.58 2.07 -17.51
N LYS A 125 3.43 2.19 -18.18
CA LYS A 125 2.93 3.50 -18.67
C LYS A 125 2.63 4.51 -17.56
N VAL A 126 2.34 4.04 -16.35
CA VAL A 126 1.93 4.86 -15.22
C VAL A 126 3.12 5.14 -14.28
N GLN A 127 4.20 4.39 -14.40
CA GLN A 127 5.33 4.55 -13.49
C GLN A 127 5.97 5.95 -13.63
N PRO A 128 6.50 6.51 -12.53
CA PRO A 128 7.00 7.89 -12.51
C PRO A 128 8.15 8.16 -13.50
N LEU A 129 8.82 7.11 -13.97
CA LEU A 129 9.99 7.17 -14.85
C LEU A 129 9.65 7.16 -16.35
N SER A 130 8.42 6.81 -16.72
CA SER A 130 8.04 6.57 -18.13
C SER A 130 7.30 7.71 -18.81
N THR A 131 6.63 8.57 -18.05
CA THR A 131 5.69 9.57 -18.59
C THR A 131 5.94 10.93 -17.96
N MET A 132 6.26 11.93 -18.79
CA MET A 132 6.51 13.30 -18.35
C MET A 132 5.24 14.03 -17.86
N ASP A 133 4.04 13.56 -18.25
CA ASP A 133 2.80 14.32 -18.07
C ASP A 133 1.85 13.78 -16.97
N GLN A 134 2.13 12.60 -16.41
CA GLN A 134 1.35 12.00 -15.30
C GLN A 134 2.32 11.32 -14.32
N GLN A 135 2.94 12.12 -13.45
CA GLN A 135 3.84 11.60 -12.43
C GLN A 135 3.05 11.20 -11.18
N LEU A 136 2.99 9.89 -10.90
CA LEU A 136 2.76 9.41 -9.54
C LEU A 136 3.94 9.88 -8.67
N SER A 137 3.74 10.95 -7.92
CA SER A 137 4.74 11.48 -7.01
C SER A 137 4.69 10.68 -5.70
N PRO A 138 5.84 10.23 -5.16
CA PRO A 138 5.84 9.55 -3.88
C PRO A 138 5.21 10.40 -2.78
N SER A 139 4.33 9.80 -1.98
CA SER A 139 3.73 10.47 -0.81
C SER A 139 4.72 10.68 0.34
N LEU A 140 5.82 9.93 0.36
CA LEU A 140 6.85 9.96 1.40
C LEU A 140 8.19 10.45 0.82
N SER A 141 8.86 11.36 1.53
CA SER A 141 10.23 11.76 1.21
C SER A 141 11.27 10.78 1.76
N ILE A 142 12.48 10.80 1.18
CA ILE A 142 13.61 9.99 1.66
C ILE A 142 13.98 10.37 3.11
N SER A 143 13.89 11.66 3.47
CA SER A 143 14.17 12.15 4.81
C SER A 143 13.18 11.62 5.84
N GLU A 144 11.89 11.57 5.48
CA GLU A 144 10.85 10.99 6.33
C GLU A 144 11.03 9.48 6.48
N LEU A 145 11.33 8.76 5.40
CA LEU A 145 11.60 7.32 5.48
C LEU A 145 12.72 7.02 6.48
N LYS A 146 13.86 7.72 6.36
CA LYS A 146 14.98 7.58 7.31
C LYS A 146 14.59 7.92 8.74
N LYS A 147 13.75 8.94 8.94
CA LYS A 147 13.24 9.31 10.26
C LYS A 147 12.42 8.17 10.87
N TYR A 148 11.54 7.53 10.08
CA TYR A 148 10.72 6.40 10.54
C TYR A 148 11.55 5.14 10.80
N GLU A 149 12.54 4.85 9.96
CA GLU A 149 13.48 3.72 10.17
C GLU A 149 14.28 3.90 11.46
N ALA A 150 14.83 5.10 11.71
CA ALA A 150 15.54 5.39 12.96
C ALA A 150 14.63 5.29 14.20
N LEU A 151 13.35 5.60 14.04
CA LEU A 151 12.36 5.47 15.11
C LEU A 151 12.03 4.01 15.40
N ARG A 152 11.92 3.15 14.38
CA ARG A 152 11.78 1.69 14.54
C ARG A 152 12.92 1.15 15.41
N ASP A 153 14.16 1.47 15.06
CA ASP A 153 15.33 0.95 15.76
C ASP A 153 15.33 1.33 17.25
N GLN A 154 14.90 2.57 17.59
CA GLN A 154 14.75 3.00 18.98
C GLN A 154 13.66 2.23 19.75
N PHE A 155 12.58 1.82 19.09
CA PHE A 155 11.51 1.07 19.74
C PHE A 155 11.85 -0.42 19.89
N GLU A 156 12.55 -1.02 18.93
CA GLU A 156 13.01 -2.41 19.02
C GLU A 156 14.07 -2.59 20.12
N ASP A 157 15.00 -1.63 20.26
CA ASP A 157 16.05 -1.67 21.30
C ASP A 157 15.49 -1.51 22.72
N ARG A 158 14.34 -0.85 22.89
CA ARG A 158 13.61 -0.75 24.17
C ARG A 158 12.81 -1.99 24.53
N SER A 159 12.58 -2.87 23.56
CA SER A 159 11.75 -4.07 23.69
C SER A 159 12.57 -5.33 24.01
N SER A 160 13.90 -5.21 24.00
CA SER A 160 14.89 -6.26 24.26
C SER A 160 15.48 -6.14 25.66
#